data_AF-A0A7C5WQ77-F1
#
_entry.id   AF-A0A7C5WQ77-F1
#
_cell.length_a   1.000
_cell.length_b   1.000
_cell.length_c   1.000
_cell.angle_alpha   90.00
_cell.angle_beta   90.00
_cell.angle_gamma   90.00
#
_symmetry.space_group_name_H-M   'P 1'
#
loop_
_entity.id
_entity.type
_entity.pdbx_description
1 polymer ?
#
loop_
_entity_poly.entity_id
_entity_poly.type
_entity_poly.pdbx_seq_one_letter_code
_entity_poly.pdbx_strand_id
1 'polypeptide(L)'
;MDTLRHLLSPPRHQLRHRPPFGKLWAAFLALFLFPAAAPAATDCRIAVLGDSLVAGYGVATAEAFPARLAAALEAAGYGHCEVIDAGVSGDTSAGGRARIDWVLADRPTHLLLELGANDALRALPVDQLRDNLAFIVERARAAGVAV
;
A
#
# COMPACT_ATOMS: atom_id res chain seq x y z
N MET A 1 6.99 103.15 -24.22
CA MET A 1 7.52 103.10 -22.84
C MET A 1 7.21 101.73 -22.30
N ASP A 2 8.25 101.07 -21.79
CA ASP A 2 8.25 99.78 -21.07
C ASP A 2 7.98 98.48 -21.83
N THR A 3 8.71 97.38 -21.64
CA THR A 3 10.11 97.08 -21.29
C THR A 3 10.20 95.55 -21.36
N LEU A 4 11.22 95.02 -22.05
CA LEU A 4 12.04 93.84 -21.72
C LEU A 4 11.41 92.44 -21.43
N ARG A 5 12.22 91.42 -21.83
CA ARG A 5 12.26 90.00 -21.38
C ARG A 5 11.22 89.06 -22.02
N HIS A 6 11.51 87.81 -22.40
CA HIS A 6 12.62 86.90 -22.09
C HIS A 6 12.72 85.83 -23.20
N LEU A 7 13.95 85.53 -23.62
CA LEU A 7 14.55 84.21 -23.82
C LEU A 7 13.70 83.00 -24.30
N LEU A 8 14.02 82.55 -25.53
CA LEU A 8 14.45 81.19 -25.90
C LEU A 8 13.91 80.03 -25.03
N SER A 9 12.87 79.35 -25.52
CA SER A 9 12.49 78.00 -25.09
C SER A 9 13.00 76.96 -26.11
N PRO A 10 13.73 75.90 -25.68
CA PRO A 10 14.16 74.82 -26.58
C PRO A 10 13.00 73.84 -26.90
N PRO A 11 13.14 73.00 -27.95
CA PRO A 11 12.04 72.20 -28.48
C PRO A 11 11.70 71.00 -27.60
N ARG A 12 10.40 70.73 -27.42
CA ARG A 12 9.89 69.58 -26.68
C ARG A 12 10.16 68.28 -27.44
N HIS A 13 11.00 67.43 -26.87
CA HIS A 13 11.26 66.06 -27.33
C HIS A 13 9.95 65.24 -27.30
N GLN A 14 9.54 64.71 -28.45
CA GLN A 14 8.40 63.80 -28.54
C GLN A 14 8.75 62.44 -27.89
N LEU A 15 8.01 62.07 -26.84
CA LEU A 15 8.05 60.73 -26.26
C LEU A 15 7.21 59.78 -27.12
N ARG A 16 7.90 58.94 -27.88
CA ARG A 16 7.31 57.86 -28.68
C ARG A 16 6.95 56.70 -27.72
N HIS A 17 5.66 56.54 -27.42
CA HIS A 17 5.18 55.38 -26.66
C HIS A 17 5.37 54.09 -27.47
N ARG A 18 6.18 53.16 -26.96
CA ARG A 18 6.24 51.76 -27.42
C ARG A 18 5.30 50.93 -26.52
N PRO A 19 4.38 50.11 -27.07
CA PRO A 19 3.55 49.25 -26.24
C PRO A 19 4.36 48.05 -25.70
N PRO A 20 4.05 47.54 -24.48
CA PRO A 20 4.77 46.43 -23.86
C PRO A 20 4.26 45.07 -24.37
N PHE A 21 5.01 44.43 -25.27
CA PHE A 21 4.72 43.09 -25.83
C PHE A 21 5.11 41.91 -24.89
N GLY A 22 5.06 42.07 -23.56
CA GLY A 22 5.74 41.17 -22.62
C GLY A 22 4.91 40.13 -21.85
N LYS A 23 3.57 40.07 -21.98
CA LYS A 23 2.72 39.33 -21.01
C LYS A 23 1.89 38.17 -21.55
N LEU A 24 2.08 37.75 -22.80
CA LEU A 24 1.24 36.71 -23.42
C LEU A 24 1.90 35.32 -23.56
N TRP A 25 3.16 35.14 -23.16
CA TRP A 25 3.84 33.85 -23.25
C TRP A 25 3.75 32.98 -21.99
N ALA A 26 3.39 33.54 -20.83
CA ALA A 26 3.41 32.82 -19.56
C ALA A 26 2.22 31.85 -19.36
N ALA A 27 1.15 31.97 -20.15
CA ALA A 27 -0.07 31.16 -19.97
C ALA A 27 -0.01 29.76 -20.63
N PHE A 28 0.92 29.51 -21.55
CA PHE A 28 1.00 28.23 -22.27
C PHE A 28 1.84 27.15 -21.58
N LEU A 29 2.67 27.52 -20.58
CA LEU A 29 3.52 26.55 -19.87
C LEU A 29 2.86 25.95 -18.60
N ALA A 30 1.74 26.49 -18.14
CA ALA A 30 1.12 26.09 -16.88
C ALA A 30 0.20 24.86 -16.98
N LEU A 31 -0.06 24.33 -18.18
CA LEU A 31 -1.03 23.25 -18.38
C LEU A 31 -0.45 21.82 -18.29
N PHE A 32 0.88 21.67 -18.19
CA PHE A 32 1.54 20.35 -18.18
C PHE A 32 2.05 19.88 -16.81
N LEU A 33 1.70 20.57 -15.72
CA LEU A 33 2.12 20.21 -14.34
C LEU A 33 1.01 19.55 -13.50
N PHE A 34 0.05 18.87 -14.13
CA PHE A 34 -0.80 17.94 -13.37
C PHE A 34 -0.05 16.61 -13.22
N PRO A 35 0.43 16.26 -12.00
CA PRO A 35 0.94 14.91 -11.78
C PRO A 35 -0.21 13.95 -12.06
N ALA A 36 0.01 13.00 -12.98
CA ALA A 36 -0.91 11.88 -13.13
C ALA A 36 -1.02 11.20 -11.76
N ALA A 37 -2.22 11.20 -11.18
CA ALA A 37 -2.49 10.44 -9.97
C ALA A 37 -2.16 8.98 -10.29
N ALA A 38 -1.11 8.44 -9.67
CA ALA A 38 -0.83 7.02 -9.76
C ALA A 38 -2.09 6.27 -9.26
N PRO A 39 -2.53 5.20 -9.93
CA PRO A 39 -3.63 4.39 -9.42
C PRO A 39 -3.29 4.01 -7.97
N ALA A 40 -4.24 4.26 -7.06
CA ALA A 40 -4.09 3.86 -5.67
C ALA A 40 -3.74 2.37 -5.66
N ALA A 41 -2.57 2.03 -5.11
CA ALA A 41 -2.18 0.64 -4.96
C ALA A 41 -3.32 -0.06 -4.21
N THR A 42 -3.90 -1.08 -4.83
CA THR A 42 -4.91 -1.91 -4.18
C THR A 42 -4.26 -2.47 -2.92
N ASP A 43 -4.86 -2.19 -1.75
CA ASP A 43 -4.36 -2.69 -0.47
C ASP A 43 -4.30 -4.22 -0.57
N CYS A 44 -3.08 -4.78 -0.65
CA CYS A 44 -2.85 -6.21 -0.84
C CYS A 44 -1.99 -6.68 0.31
N ARG A 45 -2.64 -7.30 1.29
CA ARG A 45 -2.01 -7.79 2.52
C ARG A 45 -2.49 -9.21 2.75
N ILE A 46 -1.55 -10.15 2.72
CA ILE A 46 -1.81 -11.59 2.75
C ILE A 46 -1.26 -12.11 4.08
N ALA A 47 -2.15 -12.37 5.03
CA ALA A 47 -1.76 -13.06 6.26
C ALA A 47 -1.68 -14.56 6.00
N VAL A 48 -0.59 -15.20 6.41
CA VAL A 48 -0.42 -16.65 6.34
C VAL A 48 -0.53 -17.18 7.76
N LEU A 49 -1.73 -17.64 8.13
CA LEU A 49 -2.00 -18.25 9.44
C LEU A 49 -1.73 -19.75 9.34
N GLY A 50 -0.68 -20.21 10.03
CA GLY A 50 -0.46 -21.65 10.13
C GLY A 50 0.53 -22.10 11.18
N ASP A 51 1.09 -23.29 10.96
CA ASP A 51 1.96 -23.94 11.93
C ASP A 51 3.45 -23.79 11.61
N SER A 52 4.24 -24.82 11.94
CA SER A 52 5.65 -24.97 11.57
C SER A 52 5.94 -24.82 10.07
N LEU A 53 5.02 -25.22 9.19
CA LEU A 53 5.22 -25.09 7.74
C LEU A 53 5.25 -23.62 7.31
N VAL A 54 4.45 -22.79 7.97
CA VAL A 54 4.44 -21.34 7.78
C VAL A 54 5.61 -20.69 8.52
N ALA A 55 5.83 -21.07 9.78
CA ALA A 55 6.88 -20.50 10.63
C ALA A 55 8.32 -20.81 10.15
N GLY A 56 8.48 -21.68 9.15
CA GLY A 56 9.79 -22.04 8.60
C GLY A 56 10.62 -22.93 9.54
N TYR A 57 9.99 -23.89 10.23
CA TYR A 57 10.72 -24.78 11.13
C TYR A 57 11.83 -25.54 10.39
N GLY A 58 13.07 -25.38 10.85
CA GLY A 58 14.24 -26.07 10.31
C GLY A 58 14.89 -25.40 9.10
N VAL A 59 14.46 -24.21 8.70
CA VAL A 59 15.05 -23.44 7.59
C VAL A 59 15.37 -22.00 8.00
N ALA A 60 16.14 -21.28 7.18
CA ALA A 60 16.34 -19.86 7.40
C ALA A 60 15.04 -19.06 7.13
N THR A 61 14.87 -17.91 7.76
CA THR A 61 13.67 -17.06 7.57
C THR A 61 13.42 -16.70 6.10
N ALA A 62 14.48 -16.49 5.31
CA ALA A 62 14.37 -16.21 3.87
C ALA A 62 13.92 -17.42 3.03
N GLU A 63 13.97 -18.61 3.60
CA GLU A 63 13.57 -19.88 2.98
C GLU A 63 12.17 -20.33 3.44
N ALA A 64 11.64 -19.73 4.51
CA ALA A 64 10.29 -20.00 5.00
C ALA A 64 9.22 -19.66 3.96
N PHE A 65 8.09 -20.36 4.00
CA PHE A 65 7.03 -20.23 3.00
C PHE A 65 6.57 -18.77 2.79
N PRO A 66 6.29 -17.96 3.82
CA PRO A 66 5.89 -16.56 3.62
C PRO A 66 6.92 -15.72 2.86
N ALA A 67 8.21 -15.89 3.15
CA ALA A 67 9.29 -15.19 2.45
C ALA A 67 9.40 -15.63 0.97
N ARG A 68 9.26 -16.94 0.72
CA ARG A 68 9.25 -17.49 -0.64
C ARG A 68 8.02 -17.04 -1.44
N LEU A 69 6.86 -16.94 -0.78
CA LEU A 69 5.64 -16.40 -1.36
C LEU A 69 5.80 -14.93 -1.73
N ALA A 70 6.36 -14.11 -0.84
CA ALA A 70 6.63 -12.70 -1.13
C ALA A 70 7.54 -12.53 -2.36
N ALA A 71 8.65 -13.27 -2.43
CA ALA A 71 9.55 -13.25 -3.57
C ALA A 71 8.88 -13.73 -4.87
N ALA A 72 8.01 -14.75 -4.79
CA ALA A 72 7.26 -15.24 -5.95
C ALA A 72 6.23 -14.22 -6.45
N LEU A 73 5.54 -13.53 -5.54
CA LEU A 73 4.59 -12.46 -5.87
C LEU A 73 5.31 -11.29 -6.54
N GLU A 74 6.47 -10.88 -6.01
CA GLU A 74 7.31 -9.85 -6.63
C GLU A 74 7.68 -10.22 -8.06
N ALA A 75 8.22 -11.44 -8.27
CA ALA A 75 8.59 -11.94 -9.59
C ALA A 75 7.39 -12.02 -10.56
N ALA A 76 6.17 -12.21 -10.04
CA ALA A 76 4.94 -12.25 -10.82
C ALA A 76 4.31 -10.87 -11.08
N GLY A 77 4.93 -9.77 -10.65
CA GLY A 77 4.42 -8.41 -10.83
C GLY A 77 3.49 -7.92 -9.71
N TYR A 78 3.38 -8.67 -8.61
CA TYR A 78 2.59 -8.34 -7.42
C TYR A 78 3.46 -7.86 -6.26
N GLY A 79 4.59 -7.20 -6.52
CA GLY A 79 5.50 -6.70 -5.47
C GLY A 79 4.90 -5.63 -4.54
N HIS A 80 3.69 -5.15 -4.83
CA HIS A 80 2.91 -4.29 -3.94
C HIS A 80 2.15 -5.06 -2.86
N CYS A 81 2.07 -6.39 -2.96
CA CYS A 81 1.45 -7.24 -1.95
C CYS A 81 2.40 -7.50 -0.79
N GLU A 82 1.95 -7.20 0.43
CA GLU A 82 2.64 -7.56 1.67
C GLU A 82 2.24 -8.98 2.10
N VAL A 83 3.21 -9.82 2.43
CA VAL A 83 2.97 -11.13 3.04
C VAL A 83 3.33 -11.07 4.52
N ILE A 84 2.36 -11.39 5.38
CA ILE A 84 2.48 -11.33 6.83
C ILE A 84 2.59 -12.77 7.35
N ASP A 85 3.71 -13.08 7.98
CA ASP A 85 3.94 -14.37 8.64
C ASP A 85 3.17 -14.41 9.98
N ALA A 86 2.15 -15.27 10.04
CA ALA A 86 1.44 -15.61 11.25
C ALA A 86 1.57 -17.12 11.56
N GLY A 87 2.72 -17.71 11.23
CA GLY A 87 3.07 -19.09 11.56
C GLY A 87 3.51 -19.24 13.02
N VAL A 88 3.04 -20.29 13.70
CA VAL A 88 3.53 -20.68 15.03
C VAL A 88 3.83 -22.18 15.03
N SER A 89 5.10 -22.53 15.21
CA SER A 89 5.51 -23.94 15.22
C SER A 89 4.75 -24.75 16.27
N GLY A 90 4.10 -25.82 15.84
CA GLY A 90 3.35 -26.73 16.70
C GLY A 90 1.88 -26.36 16.94
N ASP A 91 1.39 -25.26 16.37
CA ASP A 91 -0.01 -24.84 16.49
C ASP A 91 -0.98 -25.91 16.00
N THR A 92 -2.01 -26.17 16.80
CA THR A 92 -3.21 -26.88 16.36
C THR A 92 -4.24 -25.90 15.82
N SER A 93 -5.33 -26.41 15.24
CA SER A 93 -6.49 -25.63 14.85
C SER A 93 -7.07 -24.79 16.02
N ALA A 94 -7.00 -25.31 17.25
CA ALA A 94 -7.42 -24.60 18.44
C ALA A 94 -6.50 -23.40 18.76
N GLY A 95 -5.18 -23.56 18.57
CA GLY A 95 -4.20 -22.47 18.70
C GLY A 95 -4.47 -21.36 17.68
N GLY A 96 -4.66 -21.72 16.41
CA GLY A 96 -5.04 -20.76 15.37
C GLY A 96 -6.35 -20.04 15.67
N ARG A 97 -7.37 -20.78 16.13
CA ARG A 97 -8.65 -20.20 16.55
C ARG A 97 -8.49 -19.18 17.68
N ALA A 98 -7.63 -19.47 18.66
CA ALA A 98 -7.43 -18.58 19.80
C ALA A 98 -6.80 -17.23 19.42
N ARG A 99 -6.10 -17.16 18.28
CA ARG A 99 -5.32 -15.97 17.87
C ARG A 99 -5.77 -15.32 16.57
N ILE A 100 -6.83 -15.81 15.92
CA ILE A 100 -7.33 -15.22 14.67
C ILE A 100 -7.60 -13.72 14.81
N ASP A 101 -8.13 -13.26 15.94
CA ASP A 101 -8.37 -11.83 16.16
C ASP A 101 -7.09 -10.99 16.17
N TRP A 102 -5.96 -11.53 16.62
CA TRP A 102 -4.67 -10.86 16.55
C TRP A 102 -4.15 -10.80 15.11
N VAL A 103 -4.32 -11.87 14.34
CA VAL A 103 -3.98 -11.88 12.90
C VAL A 103 -4.84 -10.86 12.13
N LEU A 104 -6.12 -10.72 12.48
CA LEU A 104 -7.03 -9.75 11.87
C LEU A 104 -6.74 -8.30 12.28
N ALA A 105 -6.04 -8.07 13.41
CA ALA A 105 -5.64 -6.73 13.82
C ALA A 105 -4.66 -6.09 12.83
N ASP A 106 -3.89 -6.91 12.12
CA ASP A 106 -3.05 -6.50 11.01
C ASP A 106 -3.85 -6.18 9.74
N ARG A 107 -5.20 -6.13 9.78
CA ARG A 107 -6.06 -5.75 8.65
C ARG A 107 -5.65 -6.41 7.30
N PRO A 108 -5.51 -7.74 7.25
CA PRO A 108 -5.23 -8.41 5.99
C PRO A 108 -6.42 -8.26 5.04
N THR A 109 -6.14 -8.41 3.75
CA THR A 109 -7.15 -8.52 2.68
C THR A 109 -7.39 -9.97 2.29
N HIS A 110 -6.37 -10.81 2.47
CA HIS A 110 -6.39 -12.24 2.19
C HIS A 110 -5.81 -13.00 3.39
N LEU A 111 -6.38 -14.16 3.69
CA LEU A 111 -5.91 -15.10 4.70
C LEU A 111 -5.61 -16.43 4.03
N LEU A 112 -4.35 -16.85 4.06
CA LEU A 112 -3.97 -18.22 3.74
C LEU A 112 -3.99 -19.03 5.05
N LEU A 113 -4.90 -20.00 5.14
CA LEU A 113 -5.09 -20.83 6.35
C LEU A 113 -4.47 -22.22 6.16
N GLU A 114 -3.46 -22.53 6.98
CA GLU A 114 -2.72 -23.80 6.97
C GLU A 114 -2.66 -24.35 8.40
N LEU A 115 -3.64 -25.16 8.82
CA LEU A 115 -3.64 -25.78 10.15
C LEU A 115 -4.29 -27.17 10.09
N GLY A 116 -3.86 -28.06 10.99
CA GLY A 116 -4.48 -29.37 11.19
C GLY A 116 -3.49 -30.54 11.27
N ALA A 117 -2.27 -30.38 10.75
CA ALA A 117 -1.24 -31.42 10.85
C ALA A 117 -0.95 -31.77 12.32
N ASN A 118 -0.84 -30.74 13.15
CA ASN A 118 -0.63 -30.83 14.58
C ASN A 118 -1.80 -31.44 15.38
N ASP A 119 -3.05 -31.25 14.91
CA ASP A 119 -4.23 -31.93 15.45
C ASP A 119 -4.16 -33.43 15.15
N ALA A 120 -3.82 -33.79 13.91
CA ALA A 120 -3.68 -35.17 13.48
C ALA A 120 -2.54 -35.90 14.22
N LEU A 121 -1.36 -35.28 14.33
CA LEU A 121 -0.21 -35.84 15.06
C LEU A 121 -0.51 -36.09 16.54
N ARG A 122 -1.45 -35.34 17.13
CA ARG A 122 -1.86 -35.47 18.53
C ARG A 122 -3.14 -36.29 18.71
N ALA A 123 -3.68 -36.86 17.64
CA ALA A 123 -4.95 -37.61 17.64
C ALA A 123 -6.12 -36.83 18.28
N LEU A 124 -6.21 -35.52 18.00
CA LEU A 124 -7.35 -34.70 18.43
C LEU A 124 -8.62 -35.04 17.61
N PRO A 125 -9.83 -34.82 18.17
CA PRO A 125 -11.08 -35.11 17.47
C PRO A 125 -11.21 -34.33 16.14
N VAL A 126 -11.60 -35.03 15.07
CA VAL A 126 -11.80 -34.43 13.74
C VAL A 126 -12.93 -33.38 13.75
N ASP A 127 -13.98 -33.60 14.53
CA ASP A 127 -15.06 -32.62 14.67
C ASP A 127 -14.54 -31.30 15.27
N GLN A 128 -13.65 -31.38 16.26
CA GLN A 128 -13.02 -30.19 16.84
C GLN A 128 -12.13 -29.46 15.83
N LEU A 129 -11.34 -30.19 15.03
CA LEU A 129 -10.56 -29.62 13.93
C LEU A 129 -11.48 -28.86 12.96
N ARG A 130 -12.57 -29.51 12.53
CA ARG A 130 -13.52 -28.92 11.57
C ARG A 130 -14.18 -27.66 12.14
N ASP A 131 -14.62 -27.70 13.40
CA ASP A 131 -15.27 -26.57 14.06
C ASP A 131 -14.31 -25.39 14.25
N ASN A 132 -13.04 -25.66 14.56
CA ASN A 132 -12.03 -24.62 14.70
C ASN A 132 -11.70 -23.96 13.36
N LEU A 133 -11.49 -24.74 12.30
CA LEU A 133 -11.23 -24.21 10.96
C LEU A 133 -12.44 -23.41 10.44
N ALA A 134 -13.66 -23.93 10.61
CA ALA A 134 -14.88 -23.23 10.24
C ALA A 134 -14.98 -21.88 10.96
N PHE A 135 -14.75 -21.84 12.27
CA PHE A 135 -14.74 -20.60 13.04
C PHE A 135 -13.72 -19.59 12.49
N ILE A 136 -12.49 -20.02 12.19
CA ILE A 136 -11.45 -19.13 11.65
C ILE A 136 -11.89 -18.53 10.30
N VAL A 137 -12.40 -19.37 9.39
CA VAL A 137 -12.87 -18.95 8.07
C VAL A 137 -14.03 -17.96 8.19
N GLU A 138 -15.03 -18.28 9.03
CA GLU A 138 -16.18 -17.40 9.27
C GLU A 138 -15.75 -16.07 9.88
N ARG A 139 -14.84 -16.11 10.86
CA ARG A 139 -14.34 -14.90 11.53
C ARG A 139 -13.58 -13.97 10.58
N ALA A 140 -12.77 -14.54 9.68
CA ALA A 140 -12.05 -13.79 8.65
C ALA A 140 -13.00 -13.19 7.62
N ARG A 141 -13.97 -13.97 7.11
CA ARG A 141 -15.00 -13.48 6.19
C ARG A 141 -15.85 -12.37 6.79
N ALA A 142 -16.21 -12.48 8.07
CA ALA A 142 -16.93 -11.43 8.80
C ALA A 142 -16.12 -10.12 8.93
N ALA A 143 -14.79 -10.20 8.86
CA ALA A 143 -13.90 -9.04 8.81
C ALA A 143 -13.66 -8.51 7.39
N GLY A 144 -14.31 -9.09 6.36
CA GLY A 144 -14.12 -8.71 4.95
C GLY A 144 -12.85 -9.28 4.32
N VAL A 145 -12.24 -10.30 4.93
CA VAL A 145 -11.00 -10.94 4.45
C VAL A 145 -11.36 -12.11 3.52
N ALA A 146 -10.70 -12.18 2.36
CA ALA A 146 -10.79 -13.34 1.48
C ALA A 146 -10.00 -14.52 2.09
N VAL A 147 -10.57 -15.72 2.05
CA VAL A 147 -9.94 -16.97 2.54
C VAL A 147 -9.96 -18.01 1.43
#